data_AF-A0ABC9BUR0-F1
#
_entry.id   AF-A0ABC9BUR0-F1
#
_cell.length_a   1.000
_cell.length_b   1.000
_cell.length_c   1.000
_cell.angle_alpha   90.00
_cell.angle_beta   90.00
_cell.angle_gamma   90.00
#
_symmetry.space_group_name_H-M   'P 1'
#
loop_
_entity.id
_entity.type
_entity.pdbx_description
1 polymer ?
#
loop_
_entity_poly.entity_id
_entity_poly.type
_entity_poly.pdbx_seq_one_letter_code
_entity_poly.pdbx_strand_id
1 'polypeptide(L)'
;MYDEIPDYRYRLIDYVGDDILIGSSLGSPFYFIKGLYNSPGGGRLAGGVHAVHANVPLFAGRLAGRLAVFSAMGSGMSLARGRKEDPWNTIVAGTGTLGLVNLHRGAPAAARAALLAAAFFIGMAFADFSFDDWHSRLIRSGGEVRIHRWLPALIPRASPCRAALRDAAGGSVEENRSENGVTPDLFAMEHKLEMTSKDA
;
A
#
# COMPACT_ATOMS: atom_id res chain seq x y z
N MET A 1 5.60 -28.53 -0.19
CA MET A 1 5.88 -28.38 1.25
C MET A 1 6.86 -27.22 1.48
N TYR A 2 6.40 -26.00 1.27
CA TYR A 2 6.77 -24.90 2.16
C TYR A 2 5.42 -24.44 2.69
N ASP A 3 5.18 -24.64 3.98
CA ASP A 3 4.12 -23.92 4.66
C ASP A 3 4.39 -22.43 4.43
N GLU A 4 3.42 -21.75 3.84
CA GLU A 4 3.46 -20.33 3.52
C GLU A 4 3.56 -19.55 4.84
N ILE A 5 4.79 -19.18 5.21
CA ILE A 5 5.07 -18.37 6.39
C ILE A 5 4.36 -17.02 6.19
N PRO A 6 3.48 -16.56 7.10
CA PRO A 6 2.84 -15.28 6.93
C PRO A 6 3.90 -14.18 7.10
N ASP A 7 4.35 -13.60 5.99
CA ASP A 7 5.43 -12.60 5.86
C ASP A 7 5.08 -11.21 6.44
N TYR A 8 4.21 -11.15 7.45
CA TYR A 8 3.79 -9.90 8.10
C TYR A 8 4.98 -9.13 8.68
N ARG A 9 6.01 -9.84 9.16
CA ARG A 9 7.19 -9.25 9.81
C ARG A 9 8.07 -8.47 8.82
N TYR A 10 8.28 -8.99 7.61
CA TYR A 10 9.07 -8.30 6.59
C TYR A 10 8.31 -7.10 6.02
N ARG A 11 7.01 -7.27 5.78
CA ARG A 11 6.14 -6.19 5.30
C ARG A 11 6.15 -4.97 6.25
N LEU A 12 6.08 -5.19 7.56
CA LEU A 12 6.11 -4.09 8.53
C LEU A 12 7.45 -3.33 8.53
N ILE A 13 8.57 -4.06 8.44
CA ILE A 13 9.90 -3.45 8.42
C ILE A 13 10.09 -2.62 7.14
N ASP A 14 9.62 -3.13 6.00
CA ASP A 14 9.66 -2.42 4.72
C ASP A 14 8.80 -1.14 4.75
N TYR A 15 7.58 -1.20 5.32
CA TYR A 15 6.74 -0.01 5.51
C TYR A 15 7.39 1.04 6.41
N VAL A 16 7.96 0.61 7.55
CA VAL A 16 8.65 1.52 8.47
C VAL A 16 9.87 2.16 7.81
N GLY A 17 10.59 1.41 6.95
CA GLY A 17 11.69 1.93 6.16
C GLY A 17 11.26 3.05 5.21
N ASP A 18 10.19 2.83 4.45
CA ASP A 18 9.62 3.83 3.53
C ASP A 18 9.14 5.08 4.28
N ASP A 19 8.47 4.91 5.42
CA ASP A 19 8.01 6.01 6.26
C ASP A 19 9.16 6.89 6.79
N ILE A 20 10.29 6.28 7.14
CA ILE A 20 11.50 7.00 7.57
C ILE A 20 12.09 7.79 6.39
N LEU A 21 12.10 7.22 5.18
CA LEU A 21 12.59 7.90 3.97
C LEU A 21 11.72 9.11 3.61
N ILE A 22 10.39 8.93 3.60
CA ILE A 22 9.43 10.01 3.36
C ILE A 22 9.56 11.10 4.44
N GLY A 23 9.62 10.69 5.71
CA GLY A 23 9.77 11.61 6.84
C GLY A 23 11.08 12.39 6.82
N SER A 24 12.18 11.75 6.42
CA SER A 24 13.49 12.40 6.30
C SER A 24 13.54 13.36 5.12
N SER A 25 12.95 12.97 3.99
CA SER A 25 12.91 13.78 2.76
C SER A 25 12.09 15.05 2.96
N LEU A 26 10.95 14.97 3.64
CA LEU A 26 10.11 16.14 3.94
C LEU A 26 10.67 16.97 5.10
N GLY A 27 11.25 16.32 6.11
CA GLY A 27 11.80 16.98 7.29
C GLY A 27 13.08 17.77 7.00
N SER A 28 13.96 17.26 6.12
CA SER A 28 15.25 17.87 5.79
C SER A 28 15.16 19.34 5.34
N PRO A 29 14.41 19.69 4.27
CA PRO A 29 14.31 21.08 3.84
C PRO A 29 13.62 21.97 4.88
N PHE A 30 12.61 21.45 5.59
CA PHE A 30 11.88 22.21 6.60
C PHE A 30 12.78 22.62 7.78
N TYR A 31 13.53 21.66 8.35
CA TYR A 31 14.45 21.94 9.46
C TYR A 31 15.69 22.70 9.02
N PHE A 32 16.11 22.56 7.76
CA PHE A 32 17.19 23.37 7.20
C PHE A 32 16.80 24.85 7.14
N ILE A 33 15.64 25.16 6.55
CA ILE A 33 15.11 26.53 6.46
C ILE A 33 14.89 27.08 7.86
N LYS A 34 14.27 26.31 8.76
CA LYS A 34 14.04 26.74 10.15
C LYS A 34 15.36 27.01 10.89
N GLY A 35 16.38 26.19 10.70
CA GLY A 35 17.72 26.39 11.27
C GLY A 35 18.45 27.62 10.71
N LEU A 36 18.25 27.94 9.42
CA LEU A 36 18.80 29.15 8.79
C LEU A 36 18.21 30.45 9.35
N TYR A 37 16.94 30.43 9.76
CA TYR A 37 16.26 31.57 10.37
C TYR A 37 16.54 31.70 11.88
N ASN A 38 16.75 30.58 12.58
CA ASN A 38 16.93 30.57 14.04
C ASN A 38 18.40 30.74 14.49
N SER A 39 19.37 30.77 13.58
CA SER A 39 20.80 30.89 13.91
C SER A 39 21.25 32.36 14.01
N PRO A 40 21.72 32.84 15.19
CA PRO A 40 22.23 34.20 15.37
C PRO A 40 23.66 34.34 14.81
N GLY A 41 23.92 35.42 14.07
CA GLY A 41 25.27 35.90 13.74
C GLY A 41 26.14 34.99 12.85
N GLY A 42 26.18 35.26 11.54
CA GLY A 42 27.22 34.79 10.61
C GLY A 42 27.25 33.29 10.25
N GLY A 43 26.90 32.39 11.17
CA GLY A 43 26.95 30.93 11.02
C GLY A 43 25.63 30.29 10.57
N ARG A 44 24.91 30.90 9.62
CA ARG A 44 23.56 30.46 9.25
C ARG A 44 23.55 29.07 8.62
N LEU A 45 24.50 28.79 7.72
CA LEU A 45 24.63 27.47 7.07
C LEU A 45 24.98 26.37 8.08
N ALA A 46 25.94 26.63 8.97
CA ALA A 46 26.30 25.69 10.03
C ALA A 46 25.14 25.43 11.00
N GLY A 47 24.38 26.47 11.37
CA GLY A 47 23.17 26.33 12.18
C GLY A 47 22.04 25.58 11.47
N GLY A 48 21.89 25.77 10.16
CA GLY A 48 20.96 25.03 9.32
C GLY A 48 21.28 23.52 9.29
N VAL A 49 22.52 23.15 8.99
CA VAL A 49 22.96 21.75 8.96
C VAL A 49 22.85 21.09 10.34
N HIS A 50 23.23 21.81 11.40
CA HIS A 50 23.11 21.31 12.76
C HIS A 50 21.65 21.07 13.16
N ALA A 51 20.74 21.98 12.79
CA ALA A 51 19.31 21.82 13.04
C ALA A 51 18.70 20.63 12.31
N VAL A 52 19.11 20.38 11.06
CA VAL A 52 18.70 19.20 10.28
C VAL A 52 19.12 17.92 10.99
N HIS A 53 20.41 17.77 11.31
CA HIS A 53 20.93 16.57 11.95
C HIS A 53 20.31 16.29 13.31
N ALA A 54 20.02 17.34 14.10
CA ALA A 54 19.44 17.18 15.43
C ALA A 54 17.96 16.79 15.39
N ASN A 55 17.16 17.30 14.44
CA ASN A 55 15.71 17.22 14.50
C ASN A 55 15.08 16.27 13.48
N VAL A 56 15.68 16.10 12.29
CA VAL A 56 15.14 15.25 11.22
C VAL A 56 15.02 13.78 11.64
N PRO A 57 16.04 13.11 12.20
CA PRO A 57 15.90 11.71 12.61
C PRO A 57 14.86 11.53 13.72
N LEU A 58 14.72 12.50 14.63
CA LEU A 58 13.69 12.48 15.68
C LEU A 58 12.28 12.65 15.09
N PHE A 59 12.13 13.50 14.08
CA PHE A 59 10.88 13.70 13.37
C PHE A 59 10.49 12.45 12.57
N ALA A 60 11.42 11.92 11.77
CA ALA A 60 11.21 10.73 10.96
C ALA A 60 10.86 9.51 11.82
N GLY A 61 11.58 9.27 12.92
CA GLY A 61 11.28 8.18 13.85
C GLY A 61 9.91 8.32 14.54
N ARG A 62 9.51 9.55 14.90
CA ARG A 62 8.17 9.81 15.45
C ARG A 62 7.06 9.62 14.44
N LEU A 63 7.30 9.90 13.17
CA LEU A 63 6.33 9.66 12.09
C LEU A 63 6.20 8.17 11.80
N ALA A 64 7.33 7.48 11.63
CA ALA A 64 7.38 6.04 11.41
C ALA A 64 6.70 5.27 12.55
N GLY A 65 6.89 5.67 13.81
CA GLY A 65 6.17 5.07 14.94
C GLY A 65 4.65 5.26 14.88
N ARG A 66 4.16 6.42 14.39
CA ARG A 66 2.71 6.64 14.21
C ARG A 66 2.17 5.77 13.07
N LEU A 67 2.91 5.64 11.97
CA LEU A 67 2.50 4.89 10.80
C LEU A 67 2.62 3.36 11.00
N ALA A 68 3.55 2.90 11.83
CA ALA A 68 3.61 1.53 12.29
C ALA A 68 2.34 1.12 13.07
N VAL A 69 1.86 1.99 13.97
CA VAL A 69 0.61 1.75 14.70
C VAL A 69 -0.59 1.75 13.74
N PHE A 70 -0.56 2.59 12.70
CA PHE A 70 -1.59 2.61 11.65
C PHE A 70 -1.65 1.31 10.86
N SER A 71 -0.49 0.80 10.42
CA SER A 71 -0.40 -0.48 9.73
C SER A 71 -0.88 -1.65 10.60
N ALA A 72 -0.52 -1.66 11.90
CA ALA A 72 -1.01 -2.63 12.88
C ALA A 72 -2.53 -2.56 13.07
N MET A 73 -3.11 -1.36 13.13
CA MET A 73 -4.55 -1.17 13.27
C MET A 73 -5.30 -1.63 12.01
N GLY A 74 -4.81 -1.29 10.82
CA GLY A 74 -5.40 -1.70 9.55
C GLY A 74 -5.41 -3.22 9.35
N SER A 75 -4.35 -3.90 9.79
CA SER A 75 -4.24 -5.37 9.74
C SER A 75 -5.07 -6.06 10.83
N GLY A 76 -5.16 -5.50 12.04
CA GLY A 76 -6.06 -6.02 13.08
C GLY A 76 -7.54 -5.93 12.69
N MET A 77 -7.93 -4.82 12.07
CA MET A 77 -9.31 -4.60 11.62
C MET A 77 -9.66 -5.45 10.38
N SER A 78 -8.73 -5.65 9.45
CA SER A 78 -8.96 -6.54 8.31
C SER A 78 -9.07 -8.00 8.75
N LEU A 79 -8.28 -8.43 9.75
CA LEU A 79 -8.39 -9.76 10.34
C LEU A 79 -9.74 -9.98 11.02
N ALA A 80 -10.23 -9.01 11.80
CA ALA A 80 -11.52 -9.08 12.47
C ALA A 80 -12.73 -9.13 11.50
N ARG A 81 -12.54 -8.69 10.25
CA ARG A 81 -13.60 -8.60 9.22
C ARG A 81 -13.43 -9.58 8.06
N GLY A 82 -12.58 -10.62 8.21
CA GLY A 82 -12.40 -11.65 7.18
C GLY A 82 -11.66 -11.17 5.93
N ARG A 83 -10.68 -10.27 6.09
CA ARG A 83 -9.80 -9.71 5.05
C ARG A 83 -10.47 -8.91 3.94
N LYS A 84 -11.59 -8.24 4.23
CA LYS A 84 -12.12 -7.20 3.33
C LYS A 84 -11.32 -5.90 3.46
N GLU A 85 -10.80 -5.42 2.34
CA GLU A 85 -10.13 -4.11 2.22
C GLU A 85 -11.11 -3.06 1.69
N ASP A 86 -11.98 -2.56 2.57
CA ASP A 86 -12.87 -1.45 2.24
C ASP A 86 -12.19 -0.11 2.54
N PRO A 87 -12.46 0.98 1.79
CA PRO A 87 -11.93 2.33 2.06
C PRO A 87 -12.23 2.85 3.47
N TRP A 88 -13.26 2.29 4.10
CA TRP A 88 -13.62 2.59 5.48
C TRP A 88 -12.58 2.05 6.49
N ASN A 89 -11.85 0.99 6.15
CA ASN A 89 -10.83 0.40 7.00
C ASN A 89 -9.67 1.38 7.22
N THR A 90 -9.20 2.04 6.16
CA THR A 90 -8.13 3.05 6.19
C THR A 90 -8.55 4.29 6.98
N ILE A 91 -9.81 4.74 6.85
CA ILE A 91 -10.33 5.89 7.63
C ILE A 91 -10.39 5.56 9.13
N VAL A 92 -10.93 4.40 9.50
CA VAL A 92 -11.05 3.99 10.90
C VAL A 92 -9.66 3.70 11.50
N ALA A 93 -8.79 3.02 10.76
CA ALA A 93 -7.42 2.76 11.20
C ALA A 93 -6.63 4.08 11.40
N GLY A 94 -6.79 5.04 10.48
CA GLY A 94 -6.12 6.34 10.52
C GLY A 94 -6.58 7.21 11.70
N THR A 95 -7.89 7.30 11.89
CA THR A 95 -8.50 8.03 13.01
C THR A 95 -8.19 7.39 14.35
N GLY A 96 -8.33 6.06 14.45
CA GLY A 96 -8.05 5.29 15.65
C GLY A 96 -6.59 5.42 16.07
N THR A 97 -5.65 5.37 15.13
CA THR A 97 -4.22 5.50 15.41
C THR A 97 -3.85 6.88 15.93
N LEU A 98 -4.30 7.96 15.27
CA LEU A 98 -4.00 9.31 15.74
C LEU A 98 -4.70 9.64 17.07
N GLY A 99 -5.89 9.11 17.31
CA GLY A 99 -6.56 9.18 18.61
C GLY A 99 -5.76 8.47 19.70
N LEU A 100 -5.38 7.21 19.47
CA LEU A 100 -4.62 6.37 20.40
C LEU A 100 -3.27 6.99 20.76
N VAL A 101 -2.51 7.43 19.75
CA VAL A 101 -1.20 8.07 19.98
C VAL A 101 -1.35 9.37 20.78
N ASN A 102 -2.47 10.08 20.72
CA ASN A 102 -2.65 11.33 21.48
C ASN A 102 -3.35 11.15 22.83
N LEU A 103 -3.71 9.93 23.23
CA LEU A 103 -4.30 9.67 24.54
C LEU A 103 -3.38 10.11 25.69
N HIS A 104 -2.06 9.97 25.55
CA HIS A 104 -1.10 10.42 26.57
C HIS A 104 -1.09 11.94 26.76
N ARG A 105 -1.66 12.72 25.82
CA ARG A 105 -1.82 14.18 25.92
C ARG A 105 -3.19 14.60 26.47
N GLY A 106 -4.03 13.63 26.87
CA GLY A 106 -5.36 13.83 27.42
C GLY A 106 -6.48 13.61 26.41
N ALA A 107 -7.67 13.26 26.92
CA ALA A 107 -8.88 12.98 26.13
C ALA A 107 -9.27 14.08 25.13
N PRO A 108 -9.26 15.40 25.46
CA PRO A 108 -9.62 16.42 24.48
C PRO A 108 -8.57 16.59 23.37
N ALA A 109 -7.29 16.29 23.65
CA ALA A 109 -6.24 16.30 22.63
C ALA A 109 -6.38 15.11 21.68
N ALA A 110 -6.71 13.93 22.21
CA ALA A 110 -6.99 12.74 21.43
C ALA A 110 -8.20 12.92 20.49
N ALA A 111 -9.30 13.52 20.98
CA ALA A 111 -10.48 13.78 20.18
C ALA A 111 -10.18 14.74 19.00
N ARG A 112 -9.46 15.84 19.25
CA ARG A 112 -9.05 16.78 18.19
C ARG A 112 -8.14 16.12 17.17
N ALA A 113 -7.18 15.31 17.62
CA ALA A 113 -6.28 14.59 16.72
C ALA A 113 -7.02 13.58 15.85
N ALA A 114 -8.00 12.87 16.42
CA ALA A 114 -8.85 11.94 15.67
C ALA A 114 -9.72 12.67 14.62
N LEU A 115 -10.28 13.85 14.95
CA LEU A 115 -11.06 14.66 14.01
C LEU A 115 -10.23 15.17 12.84
N LEU A 116 -9.02 15.70 13.12
CA LEU A 116 -8.10 16.14 12.07
C LEU A 116 -7.66 14.98 11.17
N ALA A 117 -7.40 13.81 11.77
CA ALA A 117 -7.10 12.60 11.02
C ALA A 117 -8.28 12.19 10.13
N ALA A 118 -9.51 12.24 10.66
CA ALA A 118 -10.71 11.87 9.92
C ALA A 118 -10.87 12.76 8.68
N ALA A 119 -10.75 14.08 8.86
CA ALA A 119 -10.83 15.03 7.77
C ALA A 119 -9.76 14.77 6.71
N PHE A 120 -8.53 14.47 7.12
CA PHE A 120 -7.43 14.17 6.20
C PHE A 120 -7.69 12.90 5.37
N PHE A 121 -8.04 11.78 6.01
CA PHE A 121 -8.25 10.52 5.29
C PHE A 121 -9.52 10.54 4.42
N ILE A 122 -10.58 11.23 4.84
CA ILE A 122 -11.76 11.46 3.99
C ILE A 122 -11.37 12.31 2.77
N GLY A 123 -10.57 13.36 2.98
CA GLY A 123 -10.05 14.19 1.90
C GLY A 123 -9.21 13.41 0.89
N MET A 124 -8.32 12.53 1.36
CA MET A 124 -7.53 11.66 0.48
C MET A 124 -8.41 10.72 -0.34
N ALA A 125 -9.36 10.02 0.30
CA ALA A 125 -10.29 9.13 -0.41
C ALA A 125 -11.11 9.87 -1.50
N PHE A 126 -11.49 11.12 -1.24
CA PHE A 126 -12.18 11.94 -2.25
C PHE A 126 -11.25 12.37 -3.39
N ALA A 127 -9.99 12.69 -3.08
CA ALA A 127 -8.99 13.02 -4.07
C ALA A 127 -8.68 11.83 -4.98
N ASP A 128 -8.56 10.62 -4.42
CA ASP A 128 -8.37 9.38 -5.18
C ASP A 128 -9.54 9.14 -6.13
N PHE A 129 -10.78 9.27 -5.64
CA PHE A 129 -11.97 9.16 -6.47
C PHE A 129 -11.99 10.19 -7.62
N SER A 130 -11.61 11.43 -7.33
CA SER A 130 -11.55 12.51 -8.32
C SER A 130 -10.43 12.31 -9.33
N PHE A 131 -9.28 11.80 -8.88
CA PHE A 131 -8.14 11.48 -9.72
C PHE A 131 -8.44 10.31 -10.65
N ASP A 132 -9.11 9.26 -10.15
CA ASP A 132 -9.54 8.11 -10.95
C ASP A 132 -10.54 8.52 -12.03
N ASP A 133 -11.53 9.36 -11.70
CA ASP A 133 -12.48 9.89 -12.68
C ASP A 133 -11.75 10.72 -13.74
N TRP A 134 -10.86 11.63 -13.32
CA TRP A 134 -10.08 12.46 -14.24
C TRP A 134 -9.13 11.65 -15.13
N HIS A 135 -8.43 10.67 -14.56
CA HIS A 135 -7.49 9.82 -15.27
C HIS A 135 -8.21 8.89 -16.27
N SER A 136 -9.38 8.38 -15.89
CA SER A 136 -10.24 7.60 -16.78
C SER A 136 -10.71 8.43 -17.98
N ARG A 137 -11.04 9.71 -17.76
CA ARG A 137 -11.38 10.65 -18.85
C ARG A 137 -10.19 10.90 -19.76
N LEU A 138 -8.99 11.04 -19.22
CA LEU A 138 -7.77 11.22 -20.02
C LEU A 138 -7.49 10.02 -20.93
N ILE A 139 -7.50 8.80 -20.39
CA ILE A 139 -7.28 7.58 -21.18
C ILE A 139 -8.37 7.41 -22.24
N ARG A 140 -9.63 7.69 -21.91
CA ARG A 140 -10.74 7.60 -22.85
C ARG A 140 -10.65 8.64 -23.97
N SER A 141 -10.10 9.83 -23.69
CA SER A 141 -9.84 10.86 -24.70
C SER A 141 -8.69 10.52 -25.66
N GLY A 142 -7.73 9.68 -25.23
CA GLY A 142 -6.61 9.20 -26.06
C GLY A 142 -6.93 8.01 -26.97
N GLY A 143 -8.11 7.38 -26.80
CA GLY A 143 -8.53 6.16 -27.50
C GLY A 143 -9.06 6.33 -28.92
N GLU A 144 -9.15 7.56 -29.45
CA GLU A 144 -9.64 7.81 -30.81
C GLU A 144 -8.58 8.51 -31.70
N VAL A 145 -7.31 8.17 -31.53
CA VAL A 145 -6.33 8.35 -32.61
C VAL A 145 -6.41 7.13 -33.52
N ARG A 146 -7.38 7.17 -34.43
CA ARG A 146 -7.51 6.26 -35.56
C ARG A 146 -6.27 6.39 -36.44
N ILE A 147 -5.26 5.55 -36.21
CA ILE A 147 -4.16 5.33 -37.18
C ILE A 147 -4.74 4.56 -38.37
N HIS A 148 -5.49 5.24 -39.22
CA HIS A 148 -5.81 4.80 -40.57
C HIS A 148 -5.16 5.76 -41.56
N ARG A 149 -3.90 5.49 -41.92
CA ARG A 149 -3.34 5.80 -43.24
C ARG A 149 -1.90 5.27 -43.38
N TRP A 150 -1.72 4.29 -44.28
CA TRP A 150 -0.46 3.96 -44.98
C TRP A 150 0.52 2.90 -44.44
N LEU A 151 0.07 1.75 -43.91
CA LEU A 151 0.94 0.56 -43.95
C LEU A 151 0.45 -0.43 -45.02
N PRO A 152 1.10 -0.54 -46.19
CA PRO A 152 0.80 -1.59 -47.14
C PRO A 152 1.11 -2.94 -46.50
N ALA A 153 0.19 -3.87 -46.68
CA ALA A 153 0.26 -5.25 -46.21
C ALA A 153 1.53 -5.93 -46.75
N LEU A 154 2.52 -6.19 -45.88
CA LEU A 154 3.70 -6.99 -46.24
C LEU A 154 4.40 -7.59 -45.00
N ILE A 155 3.65 -8.28 -44.13
CA ILE A 155 4.23 -9.35 -43.28
C ILE A 155 3.16 -10.45 -43.13
N PRO A 156 3.35 -11.65 -43.71
CA PRO A 156 2.52 -12.80 -43.40
C PRO A 156 2.64 -13.14 -41.92
N ARG A 157 1.50 -13.20 -41.22
CA ARG A 157 1.39 -13.75 -39.87
C ARG A 157 1.73 -15.25 -39.89
N ALA A 158 2.95 -15.57 -39.46
CA ALA A 158 3.25 -16.89 -38.91
C ALA A 158 4.37 -16.74 -37.88
N SER A 159 3.99 -16.58 -36.62
CA SER A 159 4.90 -16.79 -35.48
C SER A 159 4.08 -17.32 -34.30
N PRO A 160 4.20 -18.61 -33.94
CA PRO A 160 3.47 -19.23 -32.83
C PRO A 160 3.86 -18.68 -31.45
N CYS A 161 4.87 -17.80 -31.35
CA CYS A 161 5.35 -17.24 -30.08
C CYS A 161 4.44 -16.21 -29.39
N ARG A 162 3.33 -15.78 -29.99
CA ARG A 162 2.41 -14.81 -29.34
C ARG A 162 1.43 -15.47 -28.35
N ALA A 163 1.35 -16.79 -28.31
CA ALA A 163 0.63 -17.52 -27.27
C ALA A 163 1.45 -17.57 -25.96
N ALA A 164 2.75 -17.84 -26.04
CA ALA A 164 3.63 -17.97 -24.88
C ALA A 164 3.87 -16.65 -24.09
N LEU A 165 3.70 -15.49 -24.74
CA LEU A 165 3.86 -14.17 -24.10
C LEU A 165 2.57 -13.63 -23.47
N ARG A 166 1.41 -14.25 -23.74
CA ARG A 166 0.14 -13.85 -23.12
C ARG A 166 -0.01 -14.46 -21.71
N ASP A 167 0.61 -15.62 -21.47
CA ASP A 167 0.62 -16.25 -20.14
C ASP A 167 1.57 -15.56 -19.16
N ALA A 168 2.61 -14.86 -19.64
CA ALA A 168 3.58 -14.17 -18.79
C ALA A 168 3.15 -12.77 -18.32
N ALA A 169 2.10 -12.19 -18.92
CA ALA A 169 1.69 -10.80 -18.68
C ALA A 169 0.30 -10.65 -18.01
N GLY A 170 -0.35 -11.75 -17.66
CA GLY A 170 -1.67 -11.79 -17.00
C GLY A 170 -1.62 -11.85 -15.48
N GLY A 171 -0.63 -11.23 -14.83
CA GLY A 171 -0.34 -11.41 -13.41
C GLY A 171 -0.57 -10.17 -12.53
N SER A 172 -1.66 -9.45 -12.71
CA SER A 172 -2.16 -8.53 -11.68
C SER A 172 -3.60 -8.14 -11.99
N VAL A 173 -4.49 -8.39 -11.02
CA VAL A 173 -5.95 -8.17 -11.00
C VAL A 173 -6.77 -9.39 -11.45
N GLU A 174 -6.85 -10.38 -10.55
CA GLU A 174 -7.98 -11.32 -10.44
C GLU A 174 -8.45 -11.23 -8.98
N GLU A 175 -9.39 -10.33 -8.69
CA GLU A 175 -10.81 -10.65 -8.60
C GLU A 175 -11.07 -11.91 -7.76
N ASN A 176 -11.01 -11.67 -6.45
CA ASN A 176 -11.44 -12.56 -5.40
C ASN A 176 -12.97 -12.69 -5.45
N ARG A 177 -13.48 -13.50 -6.40
CA ARG A 177 -14.86 -13.96 -6.43
C ARG A 177 -14.95 -15.32 -7.14
N SER A 178 -15.30 -16.33 -6.35
CA SER A 178 -15.86 -17.62 -6.76
C SER A 178 -14.86 -18.77 -7.04
N GLU A 179 -14.44 -19.46 -5.98
CA GLU A 179 -14.26 -20.93 -6.01
C GLU A 179 -14.94 -21.56 -4.79
N ASN A 180 -16.27 -21.46 -4.75
CA ASN A 180 -17.11 -22.50 -4.16
C ASN A 180 -17.56 -23.39 -5.34
N GLY A 181 -17.13 -24.65 -5.32
CA GLY A 181 -17.30 -25.63 -6.41
C GLY A 181 -16.00 -25.72 -7.20
N VAL A 182 -15.23 -26.81 -7.13
CA VAL A 182 -15.59 -28.09 -7.75
C VAL A 182 -14.72 -29.24 -7.15
N THR A 183 -15.44 -30.28 -6.71
CA THR A 183 -15.10 -31.73 -6.58
C THR A 183 -13.91 -32.21 -5.73
N PRO A 184 -14.17 -32.94 -4.62
CA PRO A 184 -13.21 -33.79 -3.93
C PRO A 184 -13.12 -35.19 -4.58
N ASP A 185 -12.65 -35.29 -5.82
CA ASP A 185 -12.63 -36.58 -6.54
C ASP A 185 -11.24 -37.20 -6.72
N LEU A 186 -10.19 -36.60 -6.13
CA LEU A 186 -8.85 -37.21 -6.12
C LEU A 186 -8.51 -37.96 -4.82
N PHE A 187 -9.27 -37.75 -3.75
CA PHE A 187 -9.09 -38.46 -2.47
C PHE A 187 -9.93 -39.76 -2.38
N ALA A 188 -10.85 -39.98 -3.32
CA ALA A 188 -11.68 -41.19 -3.39
C ALA A 188 -11.04 -42.36 -4.16
N MET A 189 -9.93 -42.16 -4.89
CA MET A 189 -9.22 -43.24 -5.58
C MET A 189 -8.10 -43.89 -4.75
N GLU A 190 -7.41 -43.14 -3.89
CA GLU A 190 -6.35 -43.69 -3.03
C GLU A 190 -6.91 -44.64 -1.96
N HIS A 191 -8.07 -44.32 -1.38
CA HIS A 191 -8.71 -45.19 -0.38
C HIS A 191 -9.32 -46.48 -0.98
N LYS A 192 -9.42 -46.58 -2.32
CA LYS A 192 -9.90 -47.78 -3.01
C LYS A 192 -8.77 -48.73 -3.43
N LEU A 193 -7.51 -48.31 -3.35
CA LEU A 193 -6.35 -49.16 -3.61
C LEU A 193 -5.79 -49.84 -2.35
N GLU A 194 -6.04 -49.30 -1.15
CA GLU A 194 -5.63 -49.95 0.11
C GLU A 194 -6.61 -51.05 0.59
N MET A 195 -7.85 -51.09 0.10
CA MET A 195 -8.81 -52.14 0.50
C MET A 195 -8.77 -53.41 -0.36
N THR A 196 -8.09 -53.44 -1.50
CA THR A 196 -8.00 -54.67 -2.34
C THR A 196 -6.77 -55.52 -2.06
N SER A 197 -5.83 -55.04 -1.23
CA SER A 197 -4.63 -55.79 -0.83
C SER A 197 -4.85 -56.64 0.44
N LYS A 198 -6.05 -56.65 1.03
CA LYS A 198 -6.32 -57.37 2.29
C LYS A 198 -7.13 -58.66 2.13
N ASP A 199 -7.55 -58.99 0.90
CA ASP A 199 -8.35 -60.18 0.58
C ASP A 199 -7.70 -61.07 -0.52
N ALA A 200 -6.37 -61.21 -0.51
CA ALA A 200 -5.63 -62.21 -1.29
C ALA A 200 -4.65 -62.98 -0.40
#